data_AF-A0A4S9M360-F1
#
_entry.id   AF-A0A4S9M360-F1
#
_cell.length_a   1.000
_cell.length_b   1.000
_cell.length_c   1.000
_cell.angle_alpha   90.00
_cell.angle_beta   90.00
_cell.angle_gamma   90.00
#
_symmetry.space_group_name_H-M   'P 1'
#
loop_
_entity.id
_entity.type
_entity.pdbx_description
1 polymer ?
#
loop_
_entity_poly.entity_id
_entity_poly.type
_entity_poly.pdbx_seq_one_letter_code
_entity_poly.pdbx_strand_id
1 'polypeptide(L)'
;MDALLELEYKRLTGQDSSTLEGPLSEDALANLKLYKYSSVDKSFTSRYVLKHYWNACVEFLPLWLAPNMVTLLGFFCILSNVILMLIYDPGLTGLAPSWVYYSYALGIWSYSTMDNIDGKQARRTGTSSPLGELFDHGIDSLNCTLASLLETSAMGLGSTRLGALTALIPTLPMFFSTWETYHTHTLFLGYFNGPTEGLIIAALIMILSGYYGPTLWTSPLASLFGHEQFLGKTSFLDLWGPILLLGLCLAHIPDCVNNVYQARRGRSQPLMPTLLEWAPIFIFTGSLCAWLGSPYSHLLKDNHLSLLCFTLSPAFGRMTTKIILAHLTRQDFPMWTVMLAPLITGSVLVNLPCIGLPGLSATTELWFLRGYFAFATIVYARWAVYVCNSICNYLGINCLTIPEDKWLALKSGAPPNQRPEATRLASGSVRMKGGANGKFA
;
A
#
# COMPACT_ATOMS: atom_id res chain seq x y z
N MET A 1 -12.34 -19.93 32.55
CA MET A 1 -12.30 -19.74 31.09
C MET A 1 -11.06 -18.93 30.72
N ASP A 2 -10.85 -17.77 31.36
CA ASP A 2 -9.73 -16.87 31.08
C ASP A 2 -8.34 -17.47 31.31
N ALA A 3 -8.15 -18.26 32.38
CA ALA A 3 -6.86 -18.91 32.66
C ALA A 3 -6.48 -19.99 31.62
N LEU A 4 -7.45 -20.63 30.97
CA LEU A 4 -7.18 -21.63 29.93
C LEU A 4 -6.80 -20.97 28.60
N LEU A 5 -7.42 -19.82 28.28
CA LEU A 5 -7.08 -19.01 27.12
C LEU A 5 -5.69 -18.39 27.25
N GLU A 6 -5.30 -17.93 28.44
CA GLU A 6 -3.93 -17.45 28.69
C GLU A 6 -2.90 -18.56 28.55
N LEU A 7 -3.20 -19.77 29.07
CA LEU A 7 -2.31 -20.92 28.94
C LEU A 7 -2.14 -21.35 27.49
N GLU A 8 -3.19 -21.31 26.68
CA GLU A 8 -3.14 -21.67 25.26
C GLU A 8 -2.42 -20.59 24.43
N TYR A 9 -2.63 -19.31 24.74
CA TYR A 9 -1.88 -18.19 24.15
C TYR A 9 -0.38 -18.27 24.46
N LYS A 10 -0.01 -18.52 25.73
CA LYS A 10 1.38 -18.70 26.17
C LYS A 10 2.03 -19.92 25.52
N ARG A 11 1.27 -21.00 25.31
CA ARG A 11 1.74 -22.20 24.62
C ARG A 11 2.00 -21.97 23.13
N LEU A 12 1.21 -21.12 22.48
CA LEU A 12 1.33 -20.82 21.05
C LEU A 12 2.36 -19.72 20.74
N THR A 13 2.60 -18.79 21.66
CA THR A 13 3.41 -17.59 21.42
C THR A 13 4.68 -17.50 22.26
N GLY A 14 4.78 -18.25 23.36
CA GLY A 14 5.90 -18.20 24.30
C GLY A 14 5.93 -16.94 25.19
N GLN A 15 4.88 -16.11 25.20
CA GLN A 15 4.81 -14.86 25.97
C GLN A 15 3.63 -14.85 26.95
N ASP A 16 3.80 -14.18 28.10
CA ASP A 16 2.70 -13.84 29.01
C ASP A 16 1.88 -12.67 28.44
N SER A 17 0.55 -12.80 28.46
CA SER A 17 -0.46 -11.80 28.06
C SER A 17 -0.24 -10.45 28.76
N SER A 18 0.19 -10.46 30.02
CA SER A 18 0.46 -9.28 30.84
C SER A 18 1.77 -8.55 30.52
N THR A 19 2.52 -9.00 29.51
CA THR A 19 3.85 -8.45 29.14
C THR A 19 3.96 -8.09 27.67
N LEU A 20 2.86 -7.65 27.04
CA LEU A 20 2.90 -7.11 25.68
C LEU A 20 3.57 -5.72 25.66
N GLU A 21 4.88 -5.67 25.95
CA GLU A 21 5.73 -4.55 25.55
C GLU A 21 5.96 -4.65 24.04
N GLY A 22 5.27 -3.82 23.28
CA GLY A 22 5.34 -3.84 21.83
C GLY A 22 4.26 -2.97 21.18
N PRO A 23 4.22 -2.90 19.84
CA PRO A 23 3.26 -2.07 19.12
C PRO A 23 1.78 -2.48 19.34
N LEU A 24 1.53 -3.64 19.95
CA LEU A 24 0.19 -4.18 20.24
C LEU A 24 -0.01 -4.45 21.73
N SER A 25 0.52 -3.60 22.61
CA SER A 25 0.15 -3.62 24.03
C SER A 25 -1.37 -3.51 24.23
N GLU A 26 -1.90 -3.96 25.36
CA GLU A 26 -3.35 -3.83 25.63
C GLU A 26 -3.83 -2.38 25.55
N ASP A 27 -3.02 -1.42 26.04
CA ASP A 27 -3.29 0.01 25.94
C ASP A 27 -3.34 0.49 24.49
N ALA A 28 -2.43 0.00 23.64
CA ALA A 28 -2.41 0.33 22.21
C ALA A 28 -3.66 -0.22 21.49
N LEU A 29 -4.05 -1.46 21.82
CA LEU A 29 -5.24 -2.10 21.27
C LEU A 29 -6.53 -1.41 21.76
N ALA A 30 -6.55 -0.86 22.98
CA ALA A 30 -7.69 -0.11 23.48
C ALA A 30 -8.04 1.11 22.61
N ASN A 31 -7.03 1.76 22.02
CA ASN A 31 -7.24 2.89 21.12
C ASN A 31 -7.96 2.51 19.82
N LEU A 32 -7.93 1.24 19.39
CA LEU A 32 -8.68 0.77 18.22
C LEU A 32 -10.19 0.95 18.39
N LYS A 33 -10.69 0.93 19.63
CA LYS A 33 -12.11 1.16 19.94
C LYS A 33 -12.53 2.63 19.75
N LEU A 34 -11.55 3.54 19.81
CA LEU A 34 -11.75 4.98 19.62
C LEU A 34 -11.62 5.40 18.15
N TYR A 35 -11.21 4.48 17.28
CA TYR A 35 -10.95 4.75 15.89
C TYR A 35 -12.25 4.96 15.10
N LYS A 36 -12.27 5.99 14.26
CA LYS A 36 -13.35 6.25 13.31
C LYS A 36 -12.74 6.64 11.97
N TYR A 37 -13.03 5.83 10.96
CA TYR A 37 -12.58 6.09 9.60
C TYR A 37 -13.05 7.47 9.11
N SER A 38 -12.14 8.20 8.48
CA SER A 38 -12.37 9.52 7.89
C SER A 38 -11.63 9.61 6.56
N SER A 39 -12.34 9.97 5.50
CA SER A 39 -11.73 10.26 4.21
C SER A 39 -12.44 11.42 3.50
N VAL A 40 -11.67 12.15 2.70
CA VAL A 40 -12.17 13.21 1.81
C VAL A 40 -11.77 12.87 0.39
N ASP A 41 -12.76 12.60 -0.44
CA ASP A 41 -12.59 12.37 -1.87
C ASP A 41 -13.03 13.58 -2.69
N LYS A 42 -12.08 14.16 -3.43
CA LYS A 42 -12.28 15.29 -4.33
C LYS A 42 -12.29 14.88 -5.80
N SER A 43 -11.98 13.64 -6.16
CA SER A 43 -11.94 13.18 -7.56
C SER A 43 -13.30 13.34 -8.22
N PHE A 44 -13.33 14.03 -9.37
CA PHE A 44 -14.55 14.14 -10.16
C PHE A 44 -14.96 12.80 -10.76
N THR A 45 -13.98 12.03 -11.21
CA THR A 45 -14.18 10.69 -11.80
C THR A 45 -14.80 9.75 -10.79
N SER A 46 -14.24 9.67 -9.59
CA SER A 46 -14.78 8.86 -8.50
C SER A 46 -16.21 9.27 -8.15
N ARG A 47 -16.43 10.57 -7.87
CA ARG A 47 -17.70 11.05 -7.31
C ARG A 47 -18.87 11.02 -8.28
N TYR A 48 -18.62 11.31 -9.55
CA TYR A 48 -19.68 11.48 -10.56
C TYR A 48 -19.79 10.33 -11.56
N VAL A 49 -18.76 9.49 -11.70
CA VAL A 49 -18.78 8.37 -12.66
C VAL A 49 -18.68 7.03 -11.93
N LEU A 50 -17.55 6.77 -11.26
CA LEU A 50 -17.24 5.43 -10.75
C LEU A 50 -18.05 5.02 -9.53
N LYS A 51 -18.53 5.98 -8.73
CA LYS A 51 -19.41 5.69 -7.59
C LYS A 51 -20.61 4.84 -7.99
N HIS A 52 -21.20 5.09 -9.16
CA HIS A 52 -22.33 4.33 -9.67
C HIS A 52 -21.93 2.90 -10.05
N TYR A 53 -20.80 2.76 -10.76
CA TYR A 53 -20.21 1.47 -11.10
C TYR A 53 -19.90 0.63 -9.85
N TRP A 54 -19.21 1.20 -8.86
CA TRP A 54 -18.87 0.50 -7.62
C TRP A 54 -20.09 0.15 -6.76
N ASN A 55 -21.13 0.99 -6.76
CA ASN A 55 -22.39 0.67 -6.08
C ASN A 55 -23.12 -0.50 -6.74
N ALA A 56 -23.01 -0.69 -8.05
CA ALA A 56 -23.52 -1.88 -8.72
C ALA A 56 -22.63 -3.10 -8.40
N CYS A 57 -21.30 -2.95 -8.49
CA CYS A 57 -20.35 -4.04 -8.25
C CYS A 57 -20.46 -4.65 -6.86
N VAL A 58 -20.64 -3.84 -5.81
CA VAL A 58 -20.74 -4.34 -4.43
C VAL A 58 -21.95 -5.27 -4.23
N GLU A 59 -23.02 -5.12 -5.01
CA GLU A 59 -24.23 -5.94 -4.88
C GLU A 59 -24.00 -7.42 -5.24
N PHE A 60 -23.05 -7.69 -6.15
CA PHE A 60 -22.66 -9.03 -6.55
C PHE A 60 -21.85 -9.78 -5.47
N LEU A 61 -21.29 -9.07 -4.48
CA LEU A 61 -20.53 -9.70 -3.41
C LEU A 61 -21.47 -10.47 -2.47
N PRO A 62 -21.13 -11.72 -2.10
CA PRO A 62 -21.92 -12.46 -1.14
C PRO A 62 -21.74 -11.88 0.28
N LEU A 63 -22.80 -11.94 1.09
CA LEU A 63 -22.82 -11.32 2.43
C LEU A 63 -21.88 -12.00 3.44
N TRP A 64 -21.39 -13.22 3.17
CA TRP A 64 -20.41 -13.92 4.01
C TRP A 64 -18.98 -13.41 3.79
N LEU A 65 -18.73 -12.72 2.67
CA LEU A 65 -17.41 -12.27 2.28
C LEU A 65 -17.03 -11.02 3.07
N ALA A 66 -15.97 -11.12 3.88
CA ALA A 66 -15.46 -9.97 4.62
C ALA A 66 -14.79 -8.97 3.68
N PRO A 67 -14.82 -7.66 3.99
CA PRO A 67 -14.14 -6.62 3.22
C PRO A 67 -12.69 -6.96 2.90
N ASN A 68 -11.91 -7.39 3.88
CA ASN A 68 -10.49 -7.72 3.71
C ASN A 68 -10.24 -8.84 2.68
N MET A 69 -11.18 -9.78 2.55
CA MET A 69 -11.09 -10.81 1.51
C MET A 69 -11.34 -10.22 0.12
N VAL A 70 -12.19 -9.20 -0.01
CA VAL A 70 -12.39 -8.48 -1.28
C VAL A 70 -11.07 -7.84 -1.71
N THR A 71 -10.41 -7.10 -0.81
CA THR A 71 -9.07 -6.53 -1.03
C THR A 71 -8.06 -7.61 -1.46
N LEU A 72 -8.05 -8.75 -0.75
CA LEU A 72 -7.13 -9.86 -1.01
C LEU A 72 -7.36 -10.51 -2.39
N LEU A 73 -8.61 -10.67 -2.81
CA LEU A 73 -8.96 -11.17 -4.15
C LEU A 73 -8.50 -10.20 -5.24
N GLY A 74 -8.60 -8.89 -5.00
CA GLY A 74 -8.07 -7.86 -5.88
C GLY A 74 -6.57 -8.04 -6.06
N PHE A 75 -5.85 -8.19 -4.95
CA PHE A 75 -4.40 -8.42 -4.96
C PHE A 75 -4.00 -9.70 -5.71
N PHE A 76 -4.76 -10.79 -5.58
CA PHE A 76 -4.50 -12.01 -6.35
C PHE A 76 -4.62 -11.81 -7.87
N CYS A 77 -5.43 -10.87 -8.33
CA CYS A 77 -5.48 -10.50 -9.76
C CYS A 77 -4.14 -9.91 -10.21
N ILE A 78 -3.52 -9.05 -9.39
CA ILE A 78 -2.20 -8.49 -9.68
C ILE A 78 -1.13 -9.58 -9.64
N LEU A 79 -1.11 -10.42 -8.61
CA LEU A 79 -0.15 -11.52 -8.50
C LEU A 79 -0.22 -12.46 -9.71
N SER A 80 -1.42 -12.76 -10.19
CA SER A 80 -1.63 -13.59 -11.39
C SER A 80 -1.03 -12.93 -12.64
N ASN A 81 -1.23 -11.62 -12.82
CA ASN A 81 -0.62 -10.88 -13.92
C ASN A 81 0.90 -10.76 -13.80
N VAL A 82 1.44 -10.63 -12.58
CA VAL A 82 2.89 -10.66 -12.34
C VAL A 82 3.47 -12.02 -12.73
N ILE A 83 2.77 -13.12 -12.44
CA ILE A 83 3.17 -14.46 -12.89
C ILE A 83 3.15 -14.54 -14.42
N LEU A 84 2.09 -14.04 -15.07
CA LEU A 84 2.03 -13.96 -16.54
C LEU A 84 3.18 -13.13 -17.10
N MET A 85 3.52 -12.01 -16.48
CA MET A 85 4.66 -11.18 -16.86
C MET A 85 5.98 -11.93 -16.75
N LEU A 86 6.22 -12.69 -15.69
CA LEU A 86 7.42 -13.51 -15.56
C LEU A 86 7.51 -14.62 -16.62
N ILE A 87 6.37 -15.11 -17.12
CA ILE A 87 6.32 -16.15 -18.15
C ILE A 87 6.53 -15.56 -19.55
N TYR A 88 5.84 -14.46 -19.88
CA TYR A 88 5.77 -13.93 -21.24
C TYR A 88 6.72 -12.75 -21.52
N ASP A 89 7.09 -11.96 -20.51
CA ASP A 89 8.00 -10.82 -20.65
C ASP A 89 8.89 -10.63 -19.41
N PRO A 90 9.72 -11.63 -19.05
CA PRO A 90 10.61 -11.55 -17.88
C PRO A 90 11.66 -10.43 -18.00
N GLY A 91 11.90 -9.92 -19.21
CA GLY A 91 12.80 -8.80 -19.50
C GLY A 91 12.14 -7.42 -19.38
N LEU A 92 10.82 -7.35 -19.20
CA LEU A 92 10.04 -6.10 -19.24
C LEU A 92 10.21 -5.34 -20.57
N THR A 93 10.46 -6.08 -21.65
CA THR A 93 10.87 -5.57 -22.96
C THR A 93 9.70 -5.23 -23.88
N GLY A 94 8.46 -5.55 -23.48
CA GLY A 94 7.30 -5.28 -24.32
C GLY A 94 7.15 -6.25 -25.49
N LEU A 95 7.67 -7.48 -25.35
CA LEU A 95 7.64 -8.51 -26.40
C LEU A 95 6.58 -9.60 -26.17
N ALA A 96 5.70 -9.43 -25.17
CA ALA A 96 4.62 -10.38 -24.92
C ALA A 96 3.52 -10.29 -26.00
N PRO A 97 2.77 -11.38 -26.23
CA PRO A 97 1.58 -11.33 -27.07
C PRO A 97 0.55 -10.31 -26.57
N SER A 98 -0.16 -9.63 -27.48
CA SER A 98 -1.12 -8.57 -27.16
C SER A 98 -2.13 -8.89 -26.05
N TRP A 99 -2.62 -10.14 -26.01
CA TRP A 99 -3.60 -10.57 -25.00
C TRP A 99 -3.07 -10.48 -23.57
N VAL A 100 -1.75 -10.58 -23.38
CA VAL A 100 -1.09 -10.44 -22.08
C VAL A 100 -1.29 -9.02 -21.53
N TYR A 101 -1.16 -8.00 -22.38
CA TYR A 101 -1.40 -6.61 -21.98
C TYR A 101 -2.88 -6.32 -21.67
N TYR A 102 -3.80 -6.95 -22.42
CA TYR A 102 -5.22 -6.89 -22.06
C TYR A 102 -5.51 -7.59 -20.72
N SER A 103 -4.81 -8.70 -20.42
CA SER A 103 -4.88 -9.34 -19.10
C SER A 103 -4.37 -8.41 -18.00
N TYR A 104 -3.28 -7.69 -18.24
CA TYR A 104 -2.77 -6.69 -17.29
C TYR A 104 -3.82 -5.62 -16.99
N ALA A 105 -4.42 -5.04 -18.04
CA ALA A 105 -5.48 -4.05 -17.90
C ALA A 105 -6.68 -4.58 -17.10
N LEU A 106 -7.13 -5.80 -17.41
CA LEU A 106 -8.23 -6.45 -16.70
C LEU A 106 -7.90 -6.66 -15.22
N GLY A 107 -6.69 -7.11 -14.89
CA GLY A 107 -6.31 -7.37 -13.51
C GLY A 107 -6.08 -6.09 -12.70
N ILE A 108 -5.49 -5.04 -13.27
CA ILE A 108 -5.42 -3.72 -12.61
C ILE A 108 -6.83 -3.16 -12.38
N TRP A 109 -7.72 -3.26 -13.37
CA TRP A 109 -9.09 -2.77 -13.21
C TRP A 109 -9.89 -3.59 -12.20
N SER A 110 -9.66 -4.91 -12.15
CA SER A 110 -10.23 -5.79 -11.13
C SER A 110 -9.73 -5.44 -9.74
N TYR A 111 -8.43 -5.20 -9.58
CA TYR A 111 -7.85 -4.69 -8.34
C TYR A 111 -8.50 -3.36 -7.92
N SER A 112 -8.50 -2.36 -8.80
CA SER A 112 -9.11 -1.04 -8.55
C SER A 112 -10.59 -1.16 -8.15
N THR A 113 -11.33 -2.05 -8.80
CA THR A 113 -12.73 -2.29 -8.46
C THR A 113 -12.87 -2.90 -7.07
N MET A 114 -12.08 -3.92 -6.73
CA MET A 114 -12.17 -4.64 -5.46
C MET A 114 -11.75 -3.76 -4.27
N ASP A 115 -10.67 -3.00 -4.43
CA ASP A 115 -10.21 -1.94 -3.53
C ASP A 115 -11.35 -0.95 -3.21
N ASN A 116 -11.98 -0.36 -4.24
CA ASN A 116 -13.01 0.65 -4.01
C ASN A 116 -14.37 0.12 -3.48
N ILE A 117 -14.62 -1.19 -3.59
CA ILE A 117 -15.86 -1.80 -3.09
C ILE A 117 -15.71 -2.46 -1.72
N ASP A 118 -14.51 -2.66 -1.18
CA ASP A 118 -14.33 -3.31 0.12
C ASP A 118 -14.97 -2.50 1.27
N GLY A 119 -14.82 -1.18 1.28
CA GLY A 119 -15.41 -0.29 2.26
C GLY A 119 -16.91 -0.17 2.03
N LYS A 120 -17.38 -0.32 0.78
CA LYS A 120 -18.82 -0.40 0.47
C LYS A 120 -19.40 -1.70 1.01
N GLN A 121 -18.69 -2.81 0.86
CA GLN A 121 -19.05 -4.09 1.47
C GLN A 121 -19.09 -3.95 2.99
N ALA A 122 -18.08 -3.33 3.60
CA ALA A 122 -18.02 -3.10 5.05
C ALA A 122 -19.24 -2.31 5.57
N ARG A 123 -19.67 -1.29 4.82
CA ARG A 123 -20.90 -0.52 5.15
C ARG A 123 -22.17 -1.34 4.92
N ARG A 124 -22.23 -2.13 3.84
CA ARG A 124 -23.38 -3.00 3.49
C ARG A 124 -23.59 -4.09 4.53
N THR A 125 -22.52 -4.66 5.07
CA THR A 125 -22.56 -5.76 6.05
C THR A 125 -22.47 -5.27 7.50
N GLY A 126 -22.17 -3.99 7.74
CA GLY A 126 -21.97 -3.44 9.08
C GLY A 126 -20.69 -3.95 9.76
N THR A 127 -19.66 -4.25 8.98
CA THR A 127 -18.38 -4.83 9.44
C THR A 127 -17.18 -3.90 9.25
N SER A 128 -17.41 -2.57 9.22
CA SER A 128 -16.32 -1.60 9.23
C SER A 128 -15.47 -1.72 10.50
N SER A 129 -14.15 -1.75 10.35
CA SER A 129 -13.21 -1.90 11.46
C SER A 129 -11.87 -1.23 11.16
N PRO A 130 -11.06 -0.91 12.20
CA PRO A 130 -9.68 -0.43 12.03
C PRO A 130 -8.79 -1.43 11.28
N LEU A 131 -9.05 -2.73 11.47
CA LEU A 131 -8.35 -3.79 10.72
C LEU A 131 -8.58 -3.66 9.22
N GLY A 132 -9.81 -3.29 8.81
CA GLY A 132 -10.15 -3.13 7.40
C GLY A 132 -9.23 -2.12 6.71
N GLU A 133 -9.04 -0.95 7.30
CA GLU A 133 -8.13 0.06 6.77
C GLU A 133 -6.67 -0.37 6.79
N LEU A 134 -6.21 -1.01 7.87
CA LEU A 134 -4.84 -1.54 7.93
C LEU A 134 -4.59 -2.58 6.83
N PHE A 135 -5.59 -3.42 6.57
CA PHE A 135 -5.50 -4.48 5.58
C PHE A 135 -5.51 -3.91 4.16
N ASP A 136 -6.47 -3.04 3.87
CA ASP A 136 -6.67 -2.37 2.58
C ASP A 136 -5.43 -1.58 2.16
N HIS A 137 -5.09 -0.53 2.91
CA HIS A 137 -3.92 0.30 2.63
C HIS A 137 -2.60 -0.50 2.77
N GLY A 138 -2.61 -1.59 3.55
CA GLY A 138 -1.48 -2.51 3.64
C GLY A 138 -1.26 -3.27 2.32
N ILE A 139 -2.32 -3.77 1.70
CA ILE A 139 -2.26 -4.41 0.39
C ILE A 139 -1.87 -3.39 -0.70
N ASP A 140 -2.42 -2.18 -0.66
CA ASP A 140 -2.00 -1.07 -1.56
C ASP A 140 -0.50 -0.83 -1.52
N SER A 141 0.08 -0.82 -0.32
CA SER A 141 1.51 -0.61 -0.15
C SER A 141 2.36 -1.73 -0.77
N LEU A 142 1.90 -2.98 -0.70
CA LEU A 142 2.56 -4.10 -1.40
C LEU A 142 2.40 -3.96 -2.91
N ASN A 143 1.23 -3.53 -3.35
CA ASN A 143 0.87 -3.44 -4.75
C ASN A 143 1.63 -2.33 -5.50
N CYS A 144 2.11 -1.30 -4.81
CA CYS A 144 2.85 -0.17 -5.38
C CYS A 144 3.93 -0.58 -6.38
N THR A 145 4.77 -1.58 -6.05
CA THR A 145 5.83 -2.03 -6.96
C THR A 145 5.37 -3.10 -7.93
N LEU A 146 4.38 -3.93 -7.54
CA LEU A 146 3.94 -5.09 -8.31
C LEU A 146 3.05 -4.69 -9.49
N ALA A 147 2.06 -3.83 -9.28
CA ALA A 147 1.22 -3.33 -10.36
C ALA A 147 2.01 -2.48 -11.35
N SER A 148 2.96 -1.66 -10.86
CA SER A 148 3.77 -0.80 -11.73
C SER A 148 4.87 -1.57 -12.50
N LEU A 149 5.26 -2.77 -12.07
CA LEU A 149 6.03 -3.69 -12.91
C LEU A 149 5.26 -4.09 -14.18
N LEU A 150 3.94 -4.30 -14.08
CA LEU A 150 3.11 -4.62 -15.25
C LEU A 150 3.07 -3.45 -16.24
N GLU A 151 3.04 -2.22 -15.74
CA GLU A 151 3.16 -1.00 -16.55
C GLU A 151 4.53 -0.89 -17.22
N THR A 152 5.60 -1.23 -16.48
CA THR A 152 6.97 -1.28 -17.02
C THR A 152 7.08 -2.26 -18.19
N SER A 153 6.44 -3.43 -18.08
CA SER A 153 6.34 -4.42 -19.17
C SER A 153 5.46 -3.93 -20.33
N ALA A 154 4.29 -3.36 -20.05
CA ALA A 154 3.38 -2.84 -21.08
C ALA A 154 4.02 -1.72 -21.90
N MET A 155 4.86 -0.90 -21.27
CA MET A 155 5.57 0.19 -21.94
C MET A 155 6.91 -0.24 -22.57
N GLY A 156 7.35 -1.49 -22.36
CA GLY A 156 8.60 -2.02 -22.89
C GLY A 156 9.85 -1.30 -22.36
N LEU A 157 9.83 -0.85 -21.09
CA LEU A 157 10.91 -0.02 -20.53
C LEU A 157 12.18 -0.81 -20.19
N GLY A 158 12.07 -2.13 -20.08
CA GLY A 158 13.14 -3.03 -19.69
C GLY A 158 13.63 -2.82 -18.25
N SER A 159 14.66 -3.57 -17.88
CA SER A 159 15.45 -3.36 -16.67
C SER A 159 16.40 -2.14 -16.84
N THR A 160 15.83 -0.98 -17.13
CA THR A 160 16.54 0.30 -17.32
C THR A 160 16.31 1.24 -16.13
N ARG A 161 16.99 2.39 -16.11
CA ARG A 161 16.74 3.42 -15.08
C ARG A 161 15.31 3.98 -15.15
N LEU A 162 14.76 4.14 -16.36
CA LEU A 162 13.39 4.60 -16.54
C LEU A 162 12.38 3.51 -16.14
N GLY A 163 12.68 2.24 -16.45
CA GLY A 163 11.89 1.11 -15.97
C GLY A 163 11.89 1.00 -14.45
N ALA A 164 13.06 1.16 -13.82
CA ALA A 164 13.17 1.18 -12.36
C ALA A 164 12.45 2.37 -11.72
N LEU A 165 12.55 3.56 -12.31
CA LEU A 165 11.78 4.73 -11.88
C LEU A 165 10.28 4.43 -11.94
N THR A 166 9.79 3.91 -13.08
CA THR A 166 8.36 3.58 -13.26
C THR A 166 7.92 2.56 -12.21
N ALA A 167 8.60 1.42 -12.11
CA ALA A 167 8.23 0.35 -11.19
C ALA A 167 8.29 0.72 -9.69
N LEU A 168 9.03 1.78 -9.31
CA LEU A 168 9.26 2.14 -7.90
C LEU A 168 8.62 3.47 -7.50
N ILE A 169 8.29 4.35 -8.46
CA ILE A 169 7.74 5.68 -8.15
C ILE A 169 6.47 5.64 -7.29
N PRO A 170 5.54 4.66 -7.41
CA PRO A 170 4.31 4.68 -6.60
C PRO A 170 4.54 4.56 -5.10
N THR A 171 5.72 4.08 -4.67
CA THR A 171 6.09 4.04 -3.24
C THR A 171 6.16 5.44 -2.62
N LEU A 172 6.54 6.46 -3.39
CA LEU A 172 6.63 7.84 -2.89
C LEU A 172 5.25 8.45 -2.56
N PRO A 173 4.29 8.55 -3.50
CA PRO A 173 2.98 9.09 -3.18
C PRO A 173 2.27 8.27 -2.10
N MET A 174 2.42 6.94 -2.09
CA MET A 174 1.86 6.08 -1.04
C MET A 174 2.41 6.43 0.35
N PHE A 175 3.72 6.64 0.47
CA PHE A 175 4.33 7.06 1.74
C PHE A 175 3.79 8.41 2.20
N PHE A 176 3.75 9.42 1.32
CA PHE A 176 3.31 10.76 1.69
C PHE A 176 1.82 10.81 2.05
N SER A 177 0.96 10.06 1.38
CA SER A 177 -0.46 9.92 1.75
C SER A 177 -0.64 9.20 3.09
N THR A 178 0.20 8.21 3.37
CA THR A 178 0.19 7.52 4.67
C THR A 178 0.66 8.44 5.81
N TRP A 179 1.74 9.19 5.59
CA TRP A 179 2.23 10.20 6.53
C TRP A 179 1.20 11.32 6.75
N GLU A 180 0.54 11.79 5.68
CA GLU A 180 -0.55 12.75 5.76
C GLU A 180 -1.71 12.21 6.62
N THR A 181 -2.14 10.98 6.35
CA THR A 181 -3.24 10.34 7.10
C THR A 181 -2.87 10.17 8.58
N TYR A 182 -1.62 9.81 8.88
CA TYR A 182 -1.13 9.70 10.25
C TYR A 182 -1.32 11.00 11.04
N HIS A 183 -0.97 12.15 10.45
CA HIS A 183 -1.09 13.45 11.13
C HIS A 183 -2.49 14.04 11.11
N THR A 184 -3.21 13.89 10.02
CA THR A 184 -4.53 14.53 9.83
C THR A 184 -5.67 13.68 10.38
N HIS A 185 -5.42 12.39 10.59
CA HIS A 185 -6.44 11.37 10.86
C HIS A 185 -7.55 11.31 9.80
N THR A 186 -7.23 11.68 8.56
CA THR A 186 -8.16 11.67 7.44
C THR A 186 -7.40 11.36 6.16
N LEU A 187 -7.87 10.36 5.41
CA LEU A 187 -7.32 10.06 4.09
C LEU A 187 -7.81 11.10 3.07
N PHE A 188 -6.89 11.84 2.44
CA PHE A 188 -7.24 12.79 1.39
C PHE A 188 -6.98 12.19 0.01
N LEU A 189 -8.03 12.10 -0.79
CA LEU A 189 -7.95 11.78 -2.22
C LEU A 189 -8.19 13.07 -3.00
N GLY A 190 -7.11 13.58 -3.61
CA GLY A 190 -7.13 14.81 -4.41
C GLY A 190 -8.00 14.70 -5.67
N TYR A 191 -8.14 15.81 -6.38
CA TYR A 191 -8.89 15.86 -7.66
C TYR A 191 -8.32 14.90 -8.70
N PHE A 192 -7.01 14.69 -8.64
CA PHE A 192 -6.27 13.68 -9.39
C PHE A 192 -5.47 12.89 -8.36
N ASN A 193 -5.71 11.59 -8.26
CA ASN A 193 -5.03 10.72 -7.28
C ASN A 193 -4.64 9.38 -7.90
N GLY A 194 -3.63 8.74 -7.29
CA GLY A 194 -3.12 7.46 -7.74
C GLY A 194 -4.19 6.35 -7.80
N PRO A 195 -4.94 6.11 -6.70
CA PRO A 195 -5.92 5.02 -6.64
C PRO A 195 -7.07 5.12 -7.67
N THR A 196 -7.42 6.32 -8.13
CA THR A 196 -8.47 6.52 -9.14
C THR A 196 -7.89 6.82 -10.52
N GLU A 197 -7.42 8.05 -10.76
CA GLU A 197 -6.96 8.48 -12.08
C GLU A 197 -5.69 7.75 -12.51
N GLY A 198 -4.77 7.50 -11.57
CA GLY A 198 -3.54 6.75 -11.85
C GLY A 198 -3.82 5.34 -12.35
N LEU A 199 -4.72 4.59 -11.69
CA LEU A 199 -5.09 3.24 -12.13
C LEU A 199 -5.87 3.23 -13.46
N ILE A 200 -6.69 4.25 -13.74
CA ILE A 200 -7.31 4.42 -15.07
C ILE A 200 -6.24 4.60 -16.14
N ILE A 201 -5.27 5.49 -15.91
CA ILE A 201 -4.18 5.76 -16.86
C ILE A 201 -3.36 4.49 -17.08
N ALA A 202 -2.98 3.77 -16.02
CA ALA A 202 -2.24 2.52 -16.12
C ALA A 202 -3.02 1.47 -16.94
N ALA A 203 -4.32 1.31 -16.69
CA ALA A 203 -5.17 0.40 -17.46
C ALA A 203 -5.26 0.82 -18.95
N LEU A 204 -5.37 2.12 -19.24
CA LEU A 204 -5.36 2.64 -20.60
C LEU A 204 -4.03 2.39 -21.31
N ILE A 205 -2.90 2.61 -20.63
CA ILE A 205 -1.56 2.30 -21.16
C ILE A 205 -1.48 0.82 -21.55
N MET A 206 -1.97 -0.08 -20.70
CA MET A 206 -1.99 -1.52 -20.96
C MET A 206 -2.89 -1.88 -22.16
N ILE A 207 -4.09 -1.28 -22.26
CA ILE A 207 -4.99 -1.47 -23.41
C ILE A 207 -4.34 -0.99 -24.70
N LEU A 208 -3.75 0.21 -24.69
CA LEU A 208 -3.08 0.79 -25.86
C LEU A 208 -1.87 -0.05 -26.28
N SER A 209 -1.12 -0.59 -25.32
CA SER A 209 -0.01 -1.51 -25.58
C SER A 209 -0.48 -2.82 -26.18
N GLY A 210 -1.64 -3.34 -25.75
CA GLY A 210 -2.26 -4.50 -26.38
C GLY A 210 -2.68 -4.27 -27.83
N TYR A 211 -3.24 -3.09 -28.12
CA TYR A 211 -3.78 -2.77 -29.44
C TYR A 211 -2.72 -2.33 -30.46
N TYR A 212 -1.85 -1.39 -30.10
CA TYR A 212 -0.84 -0.81 -30.98
C TYR A 212 0.54 -1.48 -30.84
N GLY A 213 0.75 -2.26 -29.78
CA GLY A 213 2.06 -2.78 -29.39
C GLY A 213 2.83 -1.79 -28.49
N PRO A 214 3.73 -2.27 -27.62
CA PRO A 214 4.57 -1.41 -26.77
C PRO A 214 5.50 -0.45 -27.53
N THR A 215 5.77 -0.71 -28.82
CA THR A 215 6.51 0.22 -29.70
C THR A 215 5.82 1.57 -29.87
N LEU A 216 4.52 1.68 -29.53
CA LEU A 216 3.81 2.96 -29.46
C LEU A 216 4.56 3.98 -28.60
N TRP A 217 5.12 3.55 -27.47
CA TRP A 217 5.69 4.46 -26.47
C TRP A 217 7.04 5.04 -26.90
N THR A 218 7.79 4.30 -27.71
CA THR A 218 9.08 4.72 -28.30
C THR A 218 8.92 5.44 -29.63
N SER A 219 7.73 5.42 -30.23
CA SER A 219 7.47 6.08 -31.51
C SER A 219 7.56 7.60 -31.36
N PRO A 220 8.17 8.33 -32.31
CA PRO A 220 8.22 9.79 -32.27
C PRO A 220 6.80 10.38 -32.22
N LEU A 221 6.54 11.29 -31.29
CA LEU A 221 5.24 11.96 -31.15
C LEU A 221 4.82 12.67 -32.44
N ALA A 222 5.80 13.17 -33.20
CA ALA A 222 5.52 13.82 -34.49
C ALA A 222 4.88 12.87 -35.51
N SER A 223 5.16 11.57 -35.44
CA SER A 223 4.54 10.57 -36.32
C SER A 223 3.07 10.29 -35.96
N LEU A 224 2.66 10.60 -34.73
CA LEU A 224 1.30 10.40 -34.23
C LEU A 224 0.44 11.67 -34.34
N PHE A 225 1.05 12.83 -34.09
CA PHE A 225 0.32 14.12 -33.96
C PHE A 225 0.75 15.18 -34.97
N GLY A 226 1.71 14.91 -35.85
CA GLY A 226 2.29 15.91 -36.75
C GLY A 226 3.26 16.87 -36.06
N HIS A 227 3.47 18.07 -36.60
CA HIS A 227 4.29 19.13 -35.98
C HIS A 227 5.78 18.78 -35.76
N GLU A 228 6.44 18.17 -36.76
CA GLU A 228 7.87 17.79 -36.70
C GLU A 228 8.81 18.92 -36.24
N GLN A 229 8.50 20.17 -36.62
CA GLN A 229 9.29 21.35 -36.22
C GLN A 229 9.37 21.59 -34.71
N PHE A 230 8.39 21.12 -33.94
CA PHE A 230 8.33 21.28 -32.48
C PHE A 230 8.60 19.96 -31.74
N LEU A 231 8.06 18.85 -32.25
CA LEU A 231 8.11 17.55 -31.58
C LEU A 231 9.35 16.73 -31.95
N GLY A 232 9.92 16.95 -33.15
CA GLY A 232 11.12 16.26 -33.61
C GLY A 232 11.08 14.75 -33.40
N LYS A 233 12.09 14.24 -32.69
CA LYS A 233 12.24 12.80 -32.34
C LYS A 233 11.71 12.45 -30.95
N THR A 234 11.12 13.40 -30.23
CA THR A 234 10.63 13.18 -28.87
C THR A 234 9.52 12.13 -28.88
N SER A 235 9.64 11.14 -28.02
CA SER A 235 8.68 10.06 -27.79
C SER A 235 7.91 10.26 -26.47
N PHE A 236 6.90 9.42 -26.19
CA PHE A 236 6.25 9.41 -24.88
C PHE A 236 7.23 9.07 -23.76
N LEU A 237 8.17 8.15 -24.00
CA LEU A 237 9.16 7.74 -22.99
C LEU A 237 10.09 8.87 -22.57
N ASP A 238 10.45 9.77 -23.49
CA ASP A 238 11.30 10.94 -23.20
C ASP A 238 10.64 11.90 -22.19
N LEU A 239 9.31 11.98 -22.22
CA LEU A 239 8.51 12.84 -21.33
C LEU A 239 8.06 12.12 -20.06
N TRP A 240 8.06 10.78 -20.06
CA TRP A 240 7.46 9.96 -19.00
C TRP A 240 8.07 10.22 -17.62
N GLY A 241 9.40 10.11 -17.49
CA GLY A 241 10.11 10.36 -16.24
C GLY A 241 9.84 11.77 -15.68
N PRO A 242 10.02 12.84 -16.48
CA PRO A 242 9.66 14.20 -16.08
C PRO A 242 8.20 14.35 -15.64
N ILE A 243 7.23 13.77 -16.37
CA ILE A 243 5.80 13.85 -16.00
C ILE A 243 5.57 13.23 -14.61
N LEU A 244 6.09 12.04 -14.36
CA LEU A 244 5.96 11.35 -13.08
C LEU A 244 6.57 12.15 -11.93
N LEU A 245 7.80 12.65 -12.11
CA LEU A 245 8.53 13.40 -11.09
C LEU A 245 7.91 14.77 -10.82
N LEU A 246 7.50 15.50 -11.86
CA LEU A 246 6.84 16.79 -11.72
C LEU A 246 5.47 16.64 -11.07
N GLY A 247 4.68 15.62 -11.44
CA GLY A 247 3.41 15.33 -10.80
C GLY A 247 3.57 15.06 -9.29
N LEU A 248 4.58 14.26 -8.92
CA LEU A 248 4.89 14.00 -7.52
C LEU A 248 5.33 15.27 -6.77
N CYS A 249 6.30 16.00 -7.31
CA CYS A 249 6.94 17.12 -6.61
C CYS A 249 6.12 18.41 -6.61
N LEU A 250 5.32 18.66 -7.64
CA LEU A 250 4.56 19.90 -7.81
C LEU A 250 3.08 19.76 -7.44
N ALA A 251 2.52 18.55 -7.43
CA ALA A 251 1.13 18.32 -7.04
C ALA A 251 1.02 17.52 -5.75
N HIS A 252 1.46 16.26 -5.72
CA HIS A 252 1.15 15.34 -4.61
C HIS A 252 1.80 15.73 -3.28
N ILE A 253 3.14 15.92 -3.25
CA ILE A 253 3.86 16.25 -2.01
C ILE A 253 3.38 17.61 -1.44
N PRO A 254 3.27 18.70 -2.22
CA PRO A 254 2.76 19.97 -1.71
C PRO A 254 1.37 19.87 -1.10
N ASP A 255 0.45 19.12 -1.71
CA ASP A 255 -0.90 18.91 -1.18
C ASP A 255 -0.88 18.19 0.17
N CYS A 256 -0.11 17.10 0.30
CA CYS A 256 0.07 16.39 1.57
C CYS A 256 0.66 17.30 2.66
N VAL A 257 1.70 18.07 2.33
CA VAL A 257 2.32 19.03 3.27
C VAL A 257 1.33 20.10 3.72
N ASN A 258 0.55 20.65 2.78
CA ASN A 258 -0.45 21.66 3.11
C ASN A 258 -1.54 21.09 4.04
N ASN A 259 -2.05 19.88 3.78
CA ASN A 259 -3.07 19.27 4.63
C ASN A 259 -2.53 18.98 6.05
N VAL A 260 -1.31 18.47 6.18
CA VAL A 260 -0.65 18.29 7.48
C VAL A 260 -0.42 19.63 8.18
N TYR A 261 0.04 20.66 7.46
CA TYR A 261 0.21 22.00 8.00
C TYR A 261 -1.10 22.55 8.58
N GLN A 262 -2.22 22.44 7.85
CA GLN A 262 -3.52 22.93 8.33
C GLN A 262 -4.00 22.14 9.56
N ALA A 263 -3.88 20.81 9.55
CA ALA A 263 -4.30 19.97 10.68
C ALA A 263 -3.46 20.22 11.94
N ARG A 264 -2.16 20.52 11.80
CA ARG A 264 -1.29 20.84 12.93
C ARG A 264 -1.47 22.27 13.42
N ARG A 265 -1.64 23.23 12.50
CA ARG A 265 -1.97 24.62 12.84
C ARG A 265 -3.27 24.70 13.64
N GLY A 266 -4.29 23.93 13.28
CA GLY A 266 -5.54 23.83 14.05
C GLY A 266 -5.37 23.27 15.47
N ARG A 267 -4.27 22.56 15.75
CA ARG A 267 -3.88 22.06 17.07
C ARG A 267 -2.76 22.87 17.74
N SER A 268 -2.41 24.04 17.19
CA SER A 268 -1.28 24.87 17.65
C SER A 268 0.06 24.13 17.71
N GLN A 269 0.28 23.17 16.79
CA GLN A 269 1.51 22.38 16.72
C GLN A 269 2.35 22.81 15.50
N PRO A 270 3.69 22.84 15.61
CA PRO A 270 4.57 23.18 14.49
C PRO A 270 4.65 22.04 13.48
N LEU A 271 4.84 22.39 12.20
CA LEU A 271 5.07 21.44 11.10
C LEU A 271 6.49 20.85 11.14
N MET A 272 7.51 21.66 11.40
CA MET A 272 8.93 21.29 11.21
C MET A 272 9.35 19.95 11.82
N PRO A 273 8.94 19.57 13.05
CA PRO A 273 9.33 18.27 13.62
C PRO A 273 8.88 17.06 12.78
N THR A 274 7.75 17.19 12.07
CA THR A 274 7.20 16.11 11.23
C THR A 274 8.01 15.85 9.97
N LEU A 275 8.86 16.79 9.54
CA LEU A 275 9.72 16.58 8.36
C LEU A 275 10.84 15.57 8.65
N LEU A 276 11.21 15.37 9.93
CA LEU A 276 12.15 14.31 10.30
C LEU A 276 11.56 12.93 10.03
N GLU A 277 10.24 12.78 10.08
CA GLU A 277 9.54 11.52 9.82
C GLU A 277 9.63 11.10 8.35
N TRP A 278 10.18 11.94 7.46
CA TRP A 278 10.51 11.58 6.08
C TRP A 278 11.84 10.81 5.98
N ALA A 279 12.63 10.73 7.06
CA ALA A 279 13.88 9.98 7.06
C ALA A 279 13.75 8.52 6.58
N PRO A 280 12.72 7.73 6.94
CA PRO A 280 12.57 6.37 6.44
C PRO A 280 12.43 6.29 4.92
N ILE A 281 11.61 7.16 4.32
CA ILE A 281 11.45 7.17 2.85
C ILE A 281 12.70 7.68 2.16
N PHE A 282 13.40 8.67 2.73
CA PHE A 282 14.67 9.16 2.16
C PHE A 282 15.80 8.15 2.27
N ILE A 283 15.86 7.36 3.35
CA ILE A 283 16.79 6.23 3.45
C ILE A 283 16.42 5.17 2.42
N PHE A 284 15.14 4.81 2.28
CA PHE A 284 14.66 3.86 1.29
C PHE A 284 15.03 4.30 -0.13
N THR A 285 14.64 5.50 -0.56
CA THR A 285 14.92 5.98 -1.92
C THR A 285 16.40 6.32 -2.13
N GLY A 286 17.08 6.86 -1.13
CA GLY A 286 18.50 7.18 -1.19
C GLY A 286 19.35 5.93 -1.38
N SER A 287 19.09 4.87 -0.62
CA SER A 287 19.75 3.57 -0.79
C SER A 287 19.42 2.92 -2.14
N LEU A 288 18.18 3.03 -2.63
CA LEU A 288 17.82 2.54 -3.96
C LEU A 288 18.56 3.28 -5.08
N CYS A 289 18.60 4.62 -5.02
CA CYS A 289 19.35 5.44 -5.96
C CYS A 289 20.85 5.13 -5.90
N ALA A 290 21.42 4.94 -4.72
CA ALA A 290 22.82 4.59 -4.54
C ALA A 290 23.14 3.19 -5.10
N TRP A 291 22.24 2.22 -4.93
CA TRP A 291 22.43 0.87 -5.45
C TRP A 291 22.28 0.84 -6.97
N LEU A 292 21.15 1.29 -7.51
CA LEU A 292 20.83 1.25 -8.94
C LEU A 292 21.65 2.25 -9.77
N GLY A 293 22.07 3.35 -9.15
CA GLY A 293 22.90 4.38 -9.79
C GLY A 293 24.39 4.03 -9.84
N SER A 294 24.84 3.05 -9.04
CA SER A 294 26.24 2.67 -8.98
C SER A 294 26.72 2.05 -10.32
N PRO A 295 27.86 2.50 -10.87
CA PRO A 295 28.42 1.86 -12.07
C PRO A 295 28.84 0.41 -11.82
N TYR A 296 29.04 0.04 -10.54
CA TYR A 296 29.44 -1.29 -10.08
C TYR A 296 28.27 -2.24 -9.83
N SER A 297 27.01 -1.75 -9.88
CA SER A 297 25.85 -2.62 -9.75
C SER A 297 25.56 -3.37 -11.04
N HIS A 298 25.14 -4.62 -10.87
CA HIS A 298 24.72 -5.53 -11.94
C HIS A 298 23.20 -5.69 -11.97
N LEU A 299 22.45 -5.16 -10.99
CA LEU A 299 20.99 -5.39 -10.89
C LEU A 299 20.23 -5.04 -12.16
N LEU A 300 20.48 -3.86 -12.72
CA LEU A 300 19.78 -3.45 -13.95
C LEU A 300 20.34 -4.15 -15.18
N LYS A 301 21.67 -4.30 -15.26
CA LYS A 301 22.40 -4.89 -16.40
C LYS A 301 22.01 -6.36 -16.62
N ASP A 302 21.85 -7.11 -15.53
CA ASP A 302 21.59 -8.55 -15.55
C ASP A 302 20.08 -8.86 -15.39
N ASN A 303 19.21 -7.88 -15.62
CA ASN A 303 17.76 -8.02 -15.60
C ASN A 303 17.20 -8.54 -14.26
N HIS A 304 17.56 -7.88 -13.16
CA HIS A 304 17.10 -8.22 -11.81
C HIS A 304 16.10 -7.21 -11.23
N LEU A 305 15.57 -6.29 -12.04
CA LEU A 305 14.56 -5.31 -11.60
C LEU A 305 13.31 -5.98 -11.02
N SER A 306 12.76 -7.02 -11.67
CA SER A 306 11.56 -7.71 -11.16
C SER A 306 11.78 -8.31 -9.78
N LEU A 307 12.93 -8.99 -9.56
CA LEU A 307 13.29 -9.53 -8.26
C LEU A 307 13.48 -8.43 -7.19
N LEU A 308 14.06 -7.30 -7.58
CA LEU A 308 14.18 -6.14 -6.71
C LEU A 308 12.80 -5.61 -6.29
N CYS A 309 11.87 -5.43 -7.23
CA CYS A 309 10.50 -5.00 -6.93
C CYS A 309 9.76 -5.99 -6.03
N PHE A 310 9.94 -7.30 -6.23
CA PHE A 310 9.40 -8.35 -5.32
C PHE A 310 9.99 -8.29 -3.92
N THR A 311 11.26 -7.88 -3.81
CA THR A 311 11.95 -7.70 -2.53
C THR A 311 11.47 -6.45 -1.81
N LEU A 312 11.29 -5.36 -2.56
CA LEU A 312 10.90 -4.07 -2.02
C LEU A 312 9.41 -3.98 -1.69
N SER A 313 8.54 -4.74 -2.36
CA SER A 313 7.11 -4.82 -2.03
C SER A 313 6.87 -5.09 -0.54
N PRO A 314 7.33 -6.21 0.07
CA PRO A 314 7.16 -6.46 1.50
C PRO A 314 7.99 -5.51 2.38
N ALA A 315 9.15 -5.03 1.93
CA ALA A 315 9.98 -4.11 2.71
C ALA A 315 9.32 -2.72 2.89
N PHE A 316 8.82 -2.16 1.79
CA PHE A 316 8.02 -0.94 1.77
C PHE A 316 6.68 -1.17 2.46
N GLY A 317 6.03 -2.31 2.21
CA GLY A 317 4.79 -2.69 2.87
C GLY A 317 4.90 -2.62 4.39
N ARG A 318 5.94 -3.22 4.97
CA ARG A 318 6.18 -3.13 6.43
C ARG A 318 6.37 -1.71 6.93
N MET A 319 7.05 -0.87 6.16
CA MET A 319 7.27 0.53 6.56
C MET A 319 5.91 1.25 6.66
N THR A 320 5.10 1.16 5.60
CA THR A 320 3.80 1.80 5.51
C THR A 320 2.82 1.25 6.54
N THR A 321 2.70 -0.07 6.66
CA THR A 321 1.75 -0.69 7.59
C THR A 321 2.10 -0.46 9.05
N LYS A 322 3.38 -0.25 9.40
CA LYS A 322 3.76 0.24 10.73
C LYS A 322 3.22 1.65 10.99
N ILE A 323 3.28 2.55 10.02
CA ILE A 323 2.77 3.92 10.15
C ILE A 323 1.24 3.88 10.30
N ILE A 324 0.55 3.08 9.49
CA ILE A 324 -0.91 2.89 9.59
C ILE A 324 -1.27 2.30 10.95
N LEU A 325 -0.54 1.26 11.42
CA LEU A 325 -0.79 0.69 12.74
C LEU A 325 -0.64 1.75 13.84
N ALA A 326 0.45 2.53 13.82
CA ALA A 326 0.67 3.61 14.79
C ALA A 326 -0.43 4.67 14.74
N HIS A 327 -0.92 5.01 13.56
CA HIS A 327 -2.08 5.89 13.39
C HIS A 327 -3.34 5.31 14.07
N LEU A 328 -3.66 4.04 13.83
CA LEU A 328 -4.85 3.37 14.37
C LEU A 328 -4.78 3.18 15.89
N THR A 329 -3.59 2.92 16.42
CA THR A 329 -3.35 2.71 17.86
C THR A 329 -2.93 3.97 18.61
N ARG A 330 -2.85 5.12 17.93
CA ARG A 330 -2.39 6.42 18.47
C ARG A 330 -1.01 6.37 19.13
N GLN A 331 -0.08 5.68 18.47
CA GLN A 331 1.33 5.59 18.87
C GLN A 331 2.19 6.61 18.12
N ASP A 332 3.41 6.80 18.61
CA ASP A 332 4.42 7.63 17.95
C ASP A 332 4.78 7.11 16.55
N PHE A 333 5.24 8.04 15.70
CA PHE A 333 5.58 7.73 14.31
C PHE A 333 6.75 6.73 14.25
N PRO A 334 6.62 5.61 13.53
CA PRO A 334 7.66 4.59 13.46
C PRO A 334 8.78 5.00 12.50
N MET A 335 9.90 5.47 13.05
CA MET A 335 11.07 5.95 12.30
C MET A 335 11.94 4.84 11.66
N TRP A 336 11.68 3.57 11.96
CA TRP A 336 12.55 2.49 11.50
C TRP A 336 11.81 1.18 11.24
N THR A 337 12.29 0.44 10.24
CA THR A 337 11.97 -0.97 10.05
C THR A 337 13.23 -1.74 9.70
N VAL A 338 13.41 -2.91 10.32
CA VAL A 338 14.58 -3.78 10.11
C VAL A 338 14.77 -4.19 8.64
N MET A 339 13.69 -4.12 7.85
CA MET A 339 13.72 -4.44 6.43
C MET A 339 14.46 -3.41 5.57
N LEU A 340 14.79 -2.23 6.10
CA LEU A 340 15.67 -1.27 5.42
C LEU A 340 17.15 -1.65 5.56
N ALA A 341 17.54 -2.44 6.56
CA ALA A 341 18.95 -2.76 6.79
C ALA A 341 19.60 -3.46 5.58
N PRO A 342 19.03 -4.52 4.97
CA PRO A 342 19.65 -5.13 3.81
C PRO A 342 19.69 -4.21 2.58
N LEU A 343 18.72 -3.30 2.43
CA LEU A 343 18.72 -2.31 1.35
C LEU A 343 19.89 -1.34 1.51
N ILE A 344 20.11 -0.81 2.72
CA ILE A 344 21.25 0.05 3.04
C ILE A 344 22.56 -0.73 2.83
N THR A 345 22.66 -1.94 3.38
CA THR A 345 23.84 -2.79 3.24
C THR A 345 24.18 -3.06 1.78
N GLY A 346 23.20 -3.47 0.95
CA GLY A 346 23.43 -3.69 -0.47
C GLY A 346 23.93 -2.43 -1.19
N SER A 347 23.32 -1.28 -0.89
CA SER A 347 23.74 0.02 -1.44
C SER A 347 25.17 0.43 -1.05
N VAL A 348 25.61 0.08 0.17
CA VAL A 348 26.99 0.33 0.63
C VAL A 348 27.96 -0.65 -0.02
N LEU A 349 27.64 -1.95 0.01
CA LEU A 349 28.52 -3.01 -0.49
C LEU A 349 28.84 -2.83 -1.98
N VAL A 350 27.85 -2.46 -2.80
CA VAL A 350 28.07 -2.26 -4.24
C VAL A 350 28.95 -1.02 -4.53
N ASN A 351 28.98 -0.04 -3.62
CA ASN A 351 29.75 1.19 -3.77
C ASN A 351 31.12 1.18 -3.06
N LEU A 352 31.53 0.06 -2.45
CA LEU A 352 32.86 -0.09 -1.87
C LEU A 352 34.03 0.25 -2.83
N PRO A 353 33.94 -0.02 -4.15
CA PRO A 353 34.97 0.41 -5.09
C PRO A 353 35.19 1.92 -5.17
N CYS A 354 34.19 2.74 -4.83
CA CYS A 354 34.33 4.21 -4.79
C CYS A 354 35.35 4.69 -3.75
N ILE A 355 35.69 3.84 -2.76
CA ILE A 355 36.69 4.12 -1.72
C ILE A 355 37.90 3.17 -1.82
N GLY A 356 38.10 2.52 -2.97
CA GLY A 356 39.26 1.66 -3.24
C GLY A 356 39.18 0.24 -2.67
N LEU A 357 38.00 -0.19 -2.19
CA LEU A 357 37.78 -1.56 -1.71
C LEU A 357 37.22 -2.48 -2.82
N PRO A 358 37.38 -3.82 -2.71
CA PRO A 358 36.84 -4.75 -3.70
C PRO A 358 35.32 -4.64 -3.85
N GLY A 359 34.84 -4.66 -5.11
CA GLY A 359 33.41 -4.65 -5.43
C GLY A 359 32.77 -6.02 -5.32
N LEU A 360 31.44 -6.04 -5.26
CA LEU A 360 30.69 -7.30 -5.36
C LEU A 360 30.74 -7.87 -6.78
N SER A 361 30.92 -9.18 -6.89
CA SER A 361 30.65 -9.88 -8.16
C SER A 361 29.15 -9.90 -8.45
N ALA A 362 28.76 -10.00 -9.72
CA ALA A 362 27.36 -10.13 -10.13
C ALA A 362 26.64 -11.28 -9.40
N THR A 363 27.30 -12.43 -9.27
CA THR A 363 26.77 -13.60 -8.57
C THR A 363 26.55 -13.32 -7.08
N THR A 364 27.49 -12.64 -6.41
CA THR A 364 27.34 -12.27 -4.99
C THR A 364 26.22 -11.28 -4.79
N GLU A 365 26.12 -10.26 -5.65
CA GLU A 365 25.04 -9.26 -5.61
C GLU A 365 23.66 -9.92 -5.80
N LEU A 366 23.52 -10.85 -6.75
CA LEU A 366 22.30 -11.61 -6.98
C LEU A 366 21.92 -12.49 -5.78
N TRP A 367 22.87 -13.23 -5.20
CA TRP A 367 22.59 -14.04 -4.01
C TRP A 367 22.23 -13.19 -2.79
N PHE A 368 22.84 -12.02 -2.64
CA PHE A 368 22.46 -11.05 -1.63
C PHE A 368 21.01 -10.59 -1.82
N LEU A 369 20.62 -10.24 -3.05
CA LEU A 369 19.25 -9.83 -3.37
C LEU A 369 18.24 -10.96 -3.11
N ARG A 370 18.56 -12.21 -3.48
CA ARG A 370 17.71 -13.38 -3.17
C ARG A 370 17.57 -13.63 -1.68
N GLY A 371 18.65 -13.48 -0.92
CA GLY A 371 18.61 -13.56 0.54
C GLY A 371 17.74 -12.46 1.15
N TYR A 372 17.87 -11.23 0.63
CA TYR A 372 17.01 -10.12 1.02
C TYR A 372 15.54 -10.38 0.69
N PHE A 373 15.22 -10.89 -0.50
CA PHE A 373 13.85 -11.29 -0.87
C PHE A 373 13.25 -12.29 0.13
N ALA A 374 13.99 -13.36 0.45
CA ALA A 374 13.53 -14.39 1.39
C ALA A 374 13.32 -13.81 2.79
N PHE A 375 14.30 -13.04 3.29
CA PHE A 375 14.19 -12.33 4.56
C PHE A 375 12.97 -11.41 4.59
N ALA A 376 12.79 -10.60 3.55
CA ALA A 376 11.75 -9.61 3.47
C ALA A 376 10.36 -10.27 3.47
N THR A 377 10.18 -11.29 2.65
CA THR A 377 8.92 -12.04 2.55
C THR A 377 8.55 -12.71 3.87
N ILE A 378 9.50 -13.41 4.50
CA ILE A 378 9.25 -14.12 5.77
C ILE A 378 8.91 -13.12 6.90
N VAL A 379 9.69 -12.04 7.02
CA VAL A 379 9.50 -11.04 8.09
C VAL A 379 8.19 -10.28 7.92
N TYR A 380 7.80 -9.95 6.69
CA TYR A 380 6.51 -9.31 6.42
C TYR A 380 5.35 -10.28 6.69
N ALA A 381 5.39 -11.50 6.15
CA ALA A 381 4.32 -12.48 6.32
C ALA A 381 4.05 -12.80 7.80
N ARG A 382 5.11 -13.03 8.59
CA ARG A 382 4.98 -13.26 10.04
C ARG A 382 4.34 -12.06 10.75
N TRP A 383 4.72 -10.84 10.37
CA TRP A 383 4.18 -9.62 10.95
C TRP A 383 2.73 -9.38 10.57
N ALA A 384 2.36 -9.58 9.31
CA ALA A 384 0.98 -9.44 8.84
C ALA A 384 0.06 -10.42 9.57
N VAL A 385 0.44 -11.69 9.67
CA VAL A 385 -0.33 -12.70 10.42
C VAL A 385 -0.45 -12.34 11.89
N TYR A 386 0.65 -11.94 12.54
CA TYR A 386 0.65 -11.53 13.94
C TYR A 386 -0.30 -10.35 14.20
N VAL A 387 -0.16 -9.26 13.44
CA VAL A 387 -0.98 -8.05 13.63
C VAL A 387 -2.44 -8.32 13.32
N CYS A 388 -2.75 -9.01 12.23
CA CYS A 388 -4.13 -9.36 11.88
C CYS A 388 -4.78 -10.20 12.97
N ASN A 389 -4.09 -11.25 13.45
CA ASN A 389 -4.63 -12.13 14.50
C ASN A 389 -4.80 -11.39 15.82
N SER A 390 -3.85 -10.55 16.24
CA SER A 390 -3.96 -9.76 17.46
C SER A 390 -5.16 -8.81 17.42
N ILE A 391 -5.37 -8.10 16.31
CA ILE A 391 -6.53 -7.20 16.17
C ILE A 391 -7.84 -8.00 16.09
N CYS A 392 -7.87 -9.12 15.35
CA CYS A 392 -9.04 -10.00 15.27
C CYS A 392 -9.44 -10.54 16.65
N ASN A 393 -8.47 -11.04 17.42
CA ASN A 393 -8.69 -11.56 18.76
C ASN A 393 -9.20 -10.46 19.70
N TYR A 394 -8.62 -9.26 19.62
CA TYR A 394 -9.05 -8.14 20.45
C TYR A 394 -10.46 -7.64 20.13
N LEU A 395 -10.83 -7.58 18.84
CA LEU A 395 -12.14 -7.10 18.38
C LEU A 395 -13.22 -8.20 18.36
N GLY A 396 -12.84 -9.47 18.46
CA GLY A 396 -13.76 -10.61 18.31
C GLY A 396 -14.33 -10.72 16.90
N ILE A 397 -13.50 -10.51 15.87
CA ILE A 397 -13.89 -10.60 14.46
C ILE A 397 -13.03 -11.62 13.70
N ASN A 398 -13.56 -12.14 12.60
CA ASN A 398 -12.78 -12.95 11.66
C ASN A 398 -12.17 -12.02 10.60
N CYS A 399 -10.94 -12.29 10.18
CA CYS A 399 -10.24 -11.45 9.21
C CYS A 399 -10.87 -11.53 7.81
N LEU A 400 -11.22 -12.73 7.36
CA LEU A 400 -11.52 -13.00 5.94
C LEU A 400 -12.97 -13.45 5.68
N THR A 401 -13.74 -13.72 6.73
CA THR A 401 -15.14 -14.18 6.62
C THR A 401 -16.02 -13.43 7.61
N ILE A 402 -17.31 -13.33 7.30
CA ILE A 402 -18.33 -12.84 8.23
C ILE A 402 -18.98 -14.07 8.88
N PRO A 403 -19.15 -14.09 10.22
CA PRO A 403 -19.84 -15.19 10.92
C PRO A 403 -21.23 -15.50 10.35
N GLU A 404 -21.60 -16.78 10.34
CA GLU A 404 -22.80 -17.30 9.68
C GLU A 404 -24.10 -16.68 10.19
N ASP A 405 -24.23 -16.62 11.51
CA ASP A 405 -25.33 -15.97 12.21
C ASP A 405 -25.53 -14.51 11.76
N LYS A 406 -24.43 -13.76 11.57
CA LYS A 406 -24.49 -12.35 11.16
C LYS A 406 -24.97 -12.19 9.72
N TRP A 407 -24.40 -12.93 8.77
CA TRP A 407 -24.78 -12.73 7.36
C TRP A 407 -26.13 -13.37 7.03
N LEU A 408 -26.56 -14.42 7.73
CA LEU A 408 -27.93 -14.93 7.64
C LEU A 408 -28.95 -13.92 8.17
N ALA A 409 -28.67 -13.25 9.28
CA ALA A 409 -29.53 -12.19 9.82
C ALA A 409 -29.63 -10.97 8.87
N LEU A 410 -28.55 -10.63 8.16
CA LEU A 410 -28.57 -9.61 7.10
C LEU A 410 -29.46 -10.05 5.93
N LYS A 411 -29.34 -11.31 5.50
CA LYS A 411 -30.10 -11.87 4.39
C LYS A 411 -31.61 -11.97 4.68
N SER A 412 -31.99 -12.26 5.92
CA SER A 412 -33.40 -12.32 6.35
C SER A 412 -34.05 -10.95 6.54
N GLY A 413 -33.30 -9.86 6.38
CA GLY A 413 -33.80 -8.50 6.62
C GLY A 413 -34.03 -8.19 8.10
N ALA A 414 -33.41 -8.95 9.02
CA ALA A 414 -33.60 -8.76 10.45
C ALA A 414 -33.26 -7.31 10.85
N PRO A 415 -34.11 -6.65 11.66
CA PRO A 415 -33.85 -5.30 12.12
C PRO A 415 -32.58 -5.25 12.99
N PRO A 416 -31.88 -4.10 13.09
CA PRO A 416 -30.57 -4.01 13.74
C PRO A 416 -30.51 -4.47 15.20
N ASN A 417 -31.66 -4.47 15.90
CA ASN A 417 -31.81 -4.94 17.28
C ASN A 417 -32.00 -6.47 17.42
N GLN A 418 -32.25 -7.19 16.33
CA GLN A 418 -32.42 -8.64 16.28
C GLN A 418 -31.28 -9.36 15.55
N ARG A 419 -30.32 -8.61 15.00
CA ARG A 419 -29.07 -9.19 14.51
C ARG A 419 -28.24 -9.63 15.72
N PRO A 420 -27.52 -10.76 15.66
CA PRO A 420 -26.53 -11.11 16.67
C PRO A 420 -25.68 -9.87 16.91
N GLU A 421 -25.49 -9.47 18.18
CA GLU A 421 -24.70 -8.29 18.47
C GLU A 421 -23.36 -8.44 17.75
N ALA A 422 -23.12 -7.60 16.73
CA ALA A 422 -21.77 -7.16 16.49
C ALA A 422 -21.34 -6.66 17.85
N THR A 423 -20.37 -7.33 18.49
CA THR A 423 -19.76 -6.95 19.76
C THR A 423 -19.85 -5.44 19.84
N ARG A 424 -20.89 -4.93 20.51
CA ARG A 424 -21.16 -3.49 20.44
C ARG A 424 -19.96 -2.97 21.17
N LEU A 425 -19.08 -2.27 20.46
CA LEU A 425 -18.09 -1.42 21.10
C LEU A 425 -18.94 -0.49 21.96
N ALA A 426 -19.04 -0.84 23.24
CA ALA A 426 -19.91 -0.17 24.16
C ALA A 426 -19.44 1.28 24.15
N SER A 427 -20.25 2.15 23.57
CA SER A 427 -20.28 3.56 23.93
C SER A 427 -20.80 3.60 25.37
N GLY A 428 -19.99 3.11 26.31
CA GLY A 428 -20.20 3.29 27.72
C GLY A 428 -19.91 4.74 27.99
N SER A 429 -20.95 5.56 27.97
CA SER A 429 -20.94 6.86 28.63
C SER A 429 -20.44 6.60 30.07
N VAL A 430 -19.23 7.04 30.38
CA VAL A 430 -18.77 7.16 31.76
C VAL A 430 -19.64 8.25 32.39
N ARG A 431 -20.77 7.82 32.94
CA ARG A 431 -21.62 8.64 33.78
C ARG A 431 -20.84 8.80 35.08
N MET A 432 -20.08 9.89 35.18
CA MET A 432 -19.50 10.36 36.43
C MET A 432 -20.65 10.46 37.44
N LYS A 433 -20.71 9.50 38.37
CA LYS A 433 -21.61 9.58 39.52
C LYS A 433 -21.11 10.73 40.38
N GLY A 434 -21.98 11.73 40.56
CA GLY A 434 -21.74 12.82 41.50
C GLY A 434 -21.51 12.28 42.90
N GLY A 435 -20.36 12.64 43.48
CA GLY A 435 -20.13 12.66 44.91
C GLY A 435 -20.28 14.10 45.38
N ALA A 436 -21.45 14.43 45.90
CA ALA A 436 -21.65 15.68 46.63
C ALA A 436 -21.14 15.52 48.07
N ASN A 437 -20.51 16.60 48.54
CA ASN A 437 -20.34 17.05 49.92
C ASN A 437 -19.16 16.49 50.75
N GLY A 438 -18.32 17.43 51.16
CA GLY A 438 -17.37 17.27 52.26
C GLY A 438 -16.45 18.47 52.42
N LYS A 439 -16.98 19.58 52.94
CA LYS A 439 -16.27 20.77 53.43
C LYS A 439 -14.98 20.42 54.18
N PHE A 440 -13.91 21.19 54.01
CA PHE A 440 -13.12 21.76 55.12
C PHE A 440 -12.26 22.93 54.61
N ALA A 441 -12.48 24.08 55.27
CA ALA A 441 -11.71 25.34 55.35
C ALA A 441 -11.36 26.09 54.05
#